data_AF-A0A7J8GHW0-F1
#
_entry.id   AF-A0A7J8GHW0-F1
#
_cell.length_a   1.000
_cell.length_b   1.000
_cell.length_c   1.000
_cell.angle_alpha   90.00
_cell.angle_beta   90.00
_cell.angle_gamma   90.00
#
_symmetry.space_group_name_H-M   'P 1'
#
loop_
_entity.id
_entity.type
_entity.pdbx_description
1 polymer ?
#
loop_
_entity_poly.entity_id
_entity_poly.type
_entity_poly.pdbx_seq_one_letter_code
_entity_poly.pdbx_strand_id
1 'polypeptide(L)'
;MMEEEELEFVEELEAVLQLTPDVQLAIEQVFPSQDPLDRADFNAVEYINALFPTEQSLANIDEVVNKIRLKIRRLDDNIRTVVRGQTNVGQDGRQALEEAQKAIQQLFGKIKDIKDKAEKSEQMVKEITRDIKQLDHAKRHLTTSITTLNHLHMLAGGVDSLEAMTRRRQYGEVANLLQGVMNVLEHFHKYMGIPQIRQLSERVKAAQTELGQQILADFEEAFPSQGTKRPGGPSNVLRDACLVANILDPRIKQDIIKKFIKQHLSEYLVLFQENQDVAWLDKIDRRYAWIKRQLVDYEEKYGRMFPREWYMTERIAVEFCHVTRTELAKIMRTRAKEIEVKLLLFAIQRTTNFEGFLAKRFSGCTLTDGTLKKLESPPPSTNPFLEDEPAPEMEELAMEKGDLDQPKKPKAPDNPFHGIVSKCFEPHLYVYIESQDK
;
A
#
# COMPACT_ATOMS: atom_id res chain seq x y z
N MET A 1 87.36 64.26 28.32
CA MET A 1 85.92 64.50 28.13
C MET A 1 85.57 64.91 26.71
N MET A 2 86.06 66.00 26.10
CA MET A 2 85.75 66.26 24.67
C MET A 2 86.49 65.35 23.67
N GLU A 3 87.70 64.87 23.98
CA GLU A 3 88.44 63.94 23.10
C GLU A 3 87.94 62.48 23.19
N GLU A 4 87.22 62.10 24.25
CA GLU A 4 86.64 60.74 24.39
C GLU A 4 85.30 60.64 23.65
N GLU A 5 84.49 61.71 23.64
CA GLU A 5 83.22 61.75 22.91
C GLU A 5 83.41 61.76 21.37
N GLU A 6 84.50 62.34 20.84
CA GLU A 6 84.80 62.27 19.40
C GLU A 6 85.30 60.89 18.94
N LEU A 7 85.97 60.13 19.83
CA LEU A 7 86.47 58.78 19.52
C LEU A 7 85.35 57.72 19.59
N GLU A 8 84.43 57.82 20.55
CA GLU A 8 83.24 56.94 20.60
C GLU A 8 82.33 57.12 19.37
N PHE A 9 82.21 58.35 18.85
CA PHE A 9 81.37 58.63 17.68
C PHE A 9 81.92 58.04 16.37
N VAL A 10 83.24 57.84 16.28
CA VAL A 10 83.89 57.24 15.11
C VAL A 10 83.78 55.71 15.15
N GLU A 11 83.92 55.10 16.33
CA GLU A 11 83.71 53.65 16.50
C GLU A 11 82.25 53.23 16.27
N GLU A 12 81.27 54.06 16.67
CA GLU A 12 79.85 53.81 16.36
C GLU A 12 79.55 53.91 14.85
N LEU A 13 80.21 54.79 14.11
CA LEU A 13 80.01 54.91 12.66
C LEU A 13 80.62 53.73 11.88
N GLU A 14 81.76 53.20 12.31
CA GLU A 14 82.38 52.00 11.72
C GLU A 14 81.54 50.73 11.98
N ALA A 15 80.90 50.64 13.14
CA ALA A 15 80.01 49.52 13.48
C ALA A 15 78.73 49.49 12.61
N VAL A 16 78.23 50.66 12.17
CA VAL A 16 77.04 50.76 11.30
C VAL A 16 77.30 50.31 9.85
N LEU A 17 78.57 50.24 9.42
CA LEU A 17 78.95 49.84 8.06
C LEU A 17 79.25 48.34 7.89
N GLN A 18 79.26 47.55 8.96
CA GLN A 18 79.47 46.10 8.89
C GLN A 18 78.15 45.35 8.71
N LEU A 19 77.75 45.15 7.45
CA LEU A 19 76.61 44.29 7.09
C LEU A 19 76.92 42.81 7.38
N THR A 20 75.93 42.05 7.84
CA THR A 20 76.08 40.61 8.08
C THR A 20 76.41 39.83 6.80
N PRO A 21 77.18 38.73 6.86
CA PRO A 21 77.67 38.00 5.68
C PRO A 21 76.56 37.55 4.71
N ASP A 22 75.41 37.13 5.25
CA ASP A 22 74.26 36.67 4.47
C ASP A 22 73.62 37.81 3.66
N VAL A 23 73.61 39.02 4.22
CA VAL A 23 73.07 40.22 3.56
C VAL A 23 74.03 40.70 2.48
N GLN A 24 75.34 40.63 2.71
CA GLN A 24 76.35 40.95 1.68
C GLN A 24 76.27 39.98 0.50
N LEU A 25 76.15 38.67 0.75
CA LEU A 25 75.97 37.66 -0.30
C LEU A 25 74.69 37.88 -1.11
N ALA A 26 73.58 38.24 -0.46
CA ALA A 26 72.33 38.54 -1.14
C ALA A 26 72.43 39.81 -2.00
N ILE A 27 73.14 40.83 -1.51
CA ILE A 27 73.39 42.08 -2.26
C ILE A 27 74.27 41.81 -3.48
N GLU A 28 75.36 41.04 -3.35
CA GLU A 28 76.24 40.67 -4.46
C GLU A 28 75.54 39.85 -5.55
N GLN A 29 74.56 39.01 -5.19
CA GLN A 29 73.76 38.24 -6.15
C GLN A 29 72.78 39.11 -6.95
N VAL A 30 72.22 40.15 -6.33
CA VAL A 30 71.21 41.02 -6.95
C VAL A 30 71.84 42.21 -7.69
N PHE A 31 72.99 42.69 -7.22
CA PHE A 31 73.75 43.80 -7.79
C PHE A 31 75.25 43.47 -7.89
N PRO A 32 75.70 42.75 -8.93
CA PRO A 32 77.11 42.45 -9.11
C PRO A 32 77.86 43.73 -9.51
N SER A 33 78.73 44.23 -8.63
CA SER A 33 79.63 45.36 -8.93
C SER A 33 81.07 44.89 -9.12
N GLN A 34 81.76 45.50 -10.09
CA GLN A 34 83.20 45.35 -10.31
C GLN A 34 83.98 46.61 -9.92
N ASP A 35 83.33 47.64 -9.35
CA ASP A 35 84.02 48.85 -8.90
C ASP A 35 84.83 48.53 -7.63
N PRO A 36 86.15 48.76 -7.60
CA PRO A 36 86.97 48.52 -6.42
C PRO A 36 86.46 49.24 -5.15
N LEU A 37 85.75 50.35 -5.32
CA LEU A 37 85.15 51.13 -4.22
C LEU A 37 84.02 50.40 -3.48
N ASP A 38 83.40 49.38 -4.10
CA ASP A 38 82.26 48.65 -3.53
C ASP A 38 82.71 47.41 -2.73
N ARG A 39 84.03 47.14 -2.67
CA ARG A 39 84.58 45.99 -1.96
C ARG A 39 84.67 46.27 -0.46
N ALA A 40 84.31 45.28 0.37
CA ALA A 40 84.37 45.39 1.82
C ALA A 40 85.80 45.58 2.36
N ASP A 41 86.82 45.16 1.60
CA ASP A 41 88.25 45.27 1.92
C ASP A 41 88.93 46.48 1.26
N PHE A 42 88.16 47.52 0.90
CA PHE A 42 88.68 48.67 0.17
C PHE A 42 89.86 49.35 0.88
N ASN A 43 91.04 49.28 0.26
CA ASN A 43 92.23 49.97 0.73
C ASN A 43 92.45 51.25 -0.07
N ALA A 44 92.16 52.39 0.55
CA ALA A 44 92.32 53.71 -0.05
C ALA A 44 93.76 53.99 -0.50
N VAL A 45 94.77 53.52 0.25
CA VAL A 45 96.19 53.75 -0.08
C VAL A 45 96.58 52.96 -1.32
N GLU A 46 96.18 51.69 -1.41
CA GLU A 46 96.42 50.88 -2.61
C GLU A 46 95.67 51.42 -3.82
N TYR A 47 94.43 51.88 -3.64
CA TYR A 47 93.64 52.48 -4.72
C TYR A 47 94.26 53.77 -5.26
N ILE A 48 94.72 54.66 -4.37
CA ILE A 48 95.41 55.89 -4.75
C ILE A 48 96.75 55.57 -5.43
N ASN A 49 97.51 54.62 -4.91
CA ASN A 49 98.78 54.20 -5.51
C ASN A 49 98.57 53.50 -6.86
N ALA A 50 97.44 52.82 -7.08
CA ALA A 50 97.08 52.26 -8.38
C ALA A 50 96.68 53.36 -9.39
N LEU A 51 96.07 54.46 -8.92
CA LEU A 51 95.74 55.62 -9.76
C LEU A 51 96.97 56.49 -10.08
N PHE A 52 97.94 56.56 -9.15
CA PHE A 52 99.18 57.33 -9.31
C PHE A 52 100.43 56.48 -9.00
N PRO A 53 100.85 55.54 -9.87
CA PRO A 53 101.93 54.59 -9.56
C PRO A 53 103.34 55.21 -9.54
N THR A 54 103.51 56.37 -10.17
CA THR A 54 104.81 57.05 -10.31
C THR A 54 104.65 58.56 -10.15
N GLU A 55 105.69 59.28 -9.73
CA GLU A 55 105.65 60.74 -9.52
C GLU A 55 105.21 61.53 -10.77
N GLN A 56 105.51 61.03 -11.97
CA GLN A 56 105.05 61.63 -13.24
C GLN A 56 103.51 61.55 -13.43
N SER A 57 102.84 60.58 -12.81
CA SER A 57 101.38 60.39 -12.89
C SER A 57 100.61 61.49 -12.14
N LEU A 58 101.25 62.15 -11.17
CA LEU A 58 100.66 63.26 -10.41
C LEU A 58 100.32 64.48 -11.28
N ALA A 59 100.89 64.57 -12.49
CA ALA A 59 100.51 65.60 -13.46
C ALA A 59 99.02 65.52 -13.88
N ASN A 60 98.38 64.36 -13.78
CA ASN A 60 96.99 64.12 -14.19
C ASN A 60 95.99 64.21 -13.01
N ILE A 61 96.41 64.73 -11.86
CA ILE A 61 95.60 64.73 -10.64
C ILE A 61 94.26 65.46 -10.82
N ASP A 62 94.26 66.60 -11.51
CA ASP A 62 93.06 67.41 -11.71
C ASP A 62 92.00 66.69 -12.57
N GLU A 63 92.42 65.89 -13.55
CA GLU A 63 91.50 65.12 -14.40
C GLU A 63 90.82 64.00 -13.62
N VAL A 64 91.58 63.26 -12.83
CA VAL A 64 91.07 62.18 -11.97
C VAL A 64 90.12 62.76 -10.90
N VAL A 65 90.49 63.87 -10.26
CA VAL A 65 89.64 64.58 -9.31
C VAL A 65 88.33 65.02 -9.96
N ASN A 66 88.38 65.57 -11.17
CA ASN A 66 87.16 65.98 -11.89
C ASN A 66 86.26 64.78 -12.24
N LYS A 67 86.85 63.65 -12.64
CA LYS A 67 86.11 62.40 -12.91
C LYS A 67 85.42 61.86 -11.66
N ILE A 68 86.10 61.87 -10.52
CA ILE A 68 85.54 61.49 -9.22
C ILE A 68 84.42 62.45 -8.82
N ARG A 69 84.62 63.77 -8.95
CA ARG A 69 83.57 64.77 -8.68
C ARG A 69 82.32 64.57 -9.55
N LEU A 70 82.50 64.19 -10.81
CA LEU A 70 81.39 63.91 -11.72
C LEU A 70 80.66 62.60 -11.36
N LYS A 71 81.40 61.56 -10.94
CA LYS A 71 80.82 60.33 -10.38
C LYS A 71 80.01 60.62 -9.12
N ILE A 72 80.54 61.40 -8.17
CA ILE A 72 79.83 61.81 -6.94
C ILE A 72 78.51 62.50 -7.29
N ARG A 73 78.52 63.50 -8.18
CA ARG A 73 77.29 64.20 -8.60
C ARG A 73 76.25 63.28 -9.21
N ARG A 74 76.66 62.32 -10.06
CA ARG A 74 75.73 61.34 -10.66
C ARG A 74 75.14 60.41 -9.60
N LEU A 75 75.97 59.96 -8.67
CA LEU A 75 75.52 59.10 -7.58
C LEU A 75 74.51 59.84 -6.70
N ASP A 76 74.78 61.10 -6.35
CA ASP A 76 73.87 61.96 -5.59
C ASP A 76 72.50 62.14 -6.29
N ASP A 77 72.49 62.34 -7.61
CA ASP A 77 71.23 62.47 -8.37
C ASP A 77 70.45 61.15 -8.43
N ASN A 78 71.15 60.01 -8.56
CA ASN A 78 70.52 58.68 -8.51
C ASN A 78 69.93 58.39 -7.12
N ILE A 79 70.70 58.65 -6.06
CA ILE A 79 70.24 58.50 -4.67
C ILE A 79 69.00 59.37 -4.45
N ARG A 80 69.04 60.65 -4.86
CA ARG A 80 67.90 61.57 -4.74
C ARG A 80 66.65 61.03 -5.43
N THR A 81 66.80 60.45 -6.63
CA THR A 81 65.68 59.90 -7.40
C THR A 81 65.08 58.68 -6.71
N VAL A 82 65.91 57.74 -6.25
CA VAL A 82 65.47 56.53 -5.55
C VAL A 82 64.81 56.86 -4.22
N VAL A 83 65.41 57.76 -3.43
CA VAL A 83 64.86 58.20 -2.14
C VAL A 83 63.49 58.87 -2.32
N ARG A 84 63.32 59.73 -3.34
CA ARG A 84 62.02 60.33 -3.65
C ARG A 84 60.98 59.31 -4.10
N GLY A 85 61.36 58.33 -4.93
CA GLY A 85 60.47 57.25 -5.38
C GLY A 85 60.01 56.33 -4.24
N GLN A 86 60.91 55.97 -3.33
CA GLN A 86 60.62 55.16 -2.15
C GLN A 86 59.66 55.85 -1.16
N THR A 87 59.80 57.17 -1.00
CA THR A 87 58.98 57.93 -0.04
C THR A 87 57.49 57.88 -0.36
N ASN A 88 57.11 57.97 -1.64
CA ASN A 88 55.71 58.00 -2.05
C ASN A 88 55.07 56.60 -2.04
N VAL A 89 55.77 55.59 -2.57
CA VAL A 89 55.24 54.21 -2.64
C VAL A 89 55.02 53.62 -1.25
N GLY A 90 55.88 53.96 -0.27
CA GLY A 90 55.71 53.53 1.11
C GLY A 90 54.49 54.17 1.80
N GLN A 91 54.14 55.42 1.46
CA GLN A 91 52.96 56.09 1.99
C GLN A 91 51.67 55.53 1.36
N ASP A 92 51.63 55.38 0.04
CA ASP A 92 50.47 54.85 -0.69
C ASP A 92 50.18 53.39 -0.29
N GLY A 93 51.22 52.57 -0.14
CA GLY A 93 51.09 51.20 0.34
C GLY A 93 50.54 51.11 1.77
N ARG A 94 50.96 52.01 2.66
CA ARG A 94 50.41 52.10 4.03
C ARG A 94 48.94 52.53 4.02
N GLN A 95 48.57 53.51 3.19
CA GLN A 95 47.18 53.96 3.07
C GLN A 95 46.27 52.85 2.53
N ALA A 96 46.66 52.16 1.45
CA ALA A 96 45.89 51.05 0.89
C ALA A 96 45.72 49.90 1.89
N LEU A 97 46.75 49.60 2.69
CA LEU A 97 46.68 48.60 3.75
C LEU A 97 45.69 49.03 4.86
N GLU A 98 45.71 50.30 5.25
CA GLU A 98 44.81 50.83 6.27
C GLU A 98 43.35 50.83 5.80
N GLU A 99 43.10 51.18 4.53
CA GLU A 99 41.78 51.11 3.91
C GLU A 99 41.27 49.67 3.83
N ALA A 100 42.11 48.72 3.42
CA ALA A 100 41.77 47.31 3.41
C ALA A 100 41.45 46.79 4.83
N GLN A 101 42.24 47.18 5.83
CA GLN A 101 42.00 46.83 7.23
C GLN A 101 40.66 47.39 7.73
N LYS A 102 40.32 48.64 7.40
CA LYS A 102 39.03 49.25 7.70
C LYS A 102 37.88 48.51 7.01
N ALA A 103 38.01 48.18 5.74
CA ALA A 103 36.99 47.44 4.99
C ALA A 103 36.75 46.03 5.56
N ILE A 104 37.82 45.34 5.96
CA ILE A 104 37.76 44.03 6.62
C ILE A 104 37.03 44.14 7.97
N GLN A 105 37.35 45.14 8.79
CA GLN A 105 36.65 45.38 10.05
C GLN A 105 35.15 45.64 9.85
N GLN A 106 34.79 46.45 8.84
CA GLN A 106 33.39 46.67 8.48
C GLN A 106 32.70 45.40 8.01
N LEU A 107 33.38 44.56 7.24
CA LEU A 107 32.84 43.27 6.78
C LEU A 107 32.59 42.33 7.95
N PHE A 108 33.52 42.23 8.90
CA PHE A 108 33.32 41.46 10.12
C PHE A 108 32.14 41.97 10.94
N GLY A 109 31.96 43.29 11.03
CA GLY A 109 30.77 43.90 11.62
C GLY A 109 29.49 43.45 10.93
N LYS A 110 29.42 43.56 9.59
CA LYS A 110 28.25 43.12 8.81
C LYS A 110 27.96 41.62 8.95
N ILE A 111 28.99 40.77 8.94
CA ILE A 111 28.83 39.32 9.12
C ILE A 111 28.27 39.03 10.51
N LYS A 112 28.77 39.72 11.55
CA LYS A 112 28.24 39.60 12.91
C LYS A 112 26.78 40.01 12.99
N ASP A 113 26.43 41.15 12.40
CA ASP A 113 25.04 41.64 12.35
C ASP A 113 24.10 40.66 11.63
N ILE A 114 24.57 40.06 10.52
CA ILE A 114 23.80 39.05 9.78
C ILE A 114 23.61 37.80 10.63
N LYS A 115 24.65 37.33 11.32
CA LYS A 115 24.58 36.19 12.22
C LYS A 115 23.59 36.44 13.36
N ASP A 116 23.68 37.59 14.02
CA ASP A 116 22.78 37.96 15.11
C ASP A 116 21.32 38.07 14.64
N LYS A 117 21.09 38.60 13.42
CA LYS A 117 19.75 38.63 12.80
C LYS A 117 19.25 37.24 12.43
N ALA A 118 20.10 36.37 11.91
CA ALA A 118 19.75 35.00 11.56
C ALA A 118 19.37 34.19 12.81
N GLU A 119 20.12 34.33 13.89
CA GLU A 119 19.84 33.67 15.17
C GLU A 119 18.52 34.17 15.80
N LYS A 120 18.26 35.47 15.75
CA LYS A 120 16.95 36.04 16.15
C LYS A 120 15.81 35.51 15.29
N SER A 121 16.02 35.40 13.97
CA SER A 121 15.03 34.85 13.04
C SER A 121 14.75 33.37 13.32
N GLU A 122 15.79 32.57 13.55
CA GLU A 122 15.66 31.16 13.93
C GLU A 122 14.87 31.01 15.23
N GLN A 123 15.21 31.79 16.26
CA GLN A 123 14.49 31.77 17.54
C GLN A 123 13.00 32.15 17.35
N MET A 124 12.71 33.18 16.55
CA MET A 124 11.33 33.57 16.24
C MET A 124 10.56 32.45 15.54
N VAL A 125 11.16 31.81 14.53
CA VAL A 125 10.55 30.68 13.82
C VAL A 125 10.33 29.49 14.76
N LYS A 126 11.28 29.21 15.64
CA LYS A 126 11.18 28.15 16.65
C LYS A 126 10.05 28.40 17.64
N GLU A 127 9.83 29.65 18.05
CA GLU A 127 8.70 30.04 18.90
C GLU A 127 7.36 29.90 18.17
N ILE A 128 7.26 30.36 16.92
CA ILE A 128 6.03 30.23 16.12
C ILE A 128 5.67 28.75 15.89
N THR A 129 6.67 27.92 15.54
CA THR A 129 6.45 26.50 15.21
C THR A 129 6.22 25.62 16.44
N ARG A 130 6.65 26.06 17.63
CA ARG A 130 6.38 25.37 18.91
C ARG A 130 4.89 25.18 19.14
N ASP A 131 4.10 26.22 18.92
CA ASP A 131 2.68 26.25 19.25
C ASP A 131 1.82 25.59 18.14
N ILE A 132 2.33 25.52 16.89
CA ILE A 132 1.68 24.80 15.77
C ILE A 132 1.49 23.32 16.12
N LYS A 133 2.49 22.68 16.74
CA LYS A 133 2.40 21.27 17.11
C LYS A 133 1.33 21.05 18.18
N GLN A 134 1.25 21.92 19.18
CA GLN A 134 0.20 21.86 20.20
C GLN A 134 -1.19 22.06 19.59
N LEU A 135 -1.31 23.00 18.65
CA LEU A 135 -2.56 23.28 17.96
C LEU A 135 -3.00 22.12 17.05
N ASP A 136 -2.07 21.43 16.40
CA ASP A 136 -2.36 20.21 15.64
C ASP A 136 -2.84 19.07 16.54
N HIS A 137 -2.17 18.86 17.69
CA HIS A 137 -2.64 17.91 18.71
C HIS A 137 -4.06 18.26 19.18
N ALA A 138 -4.31 19.52 19.52
CA ALA A 138 -5.63 19.99 19.94
C ALA A 138 -6.68 19.76 18.86
N LYS A 139 -6.39 20.14 17.60
CA LYS A 139 -7.28 19.90 16.45
C LYS A 139 -7.59 18.42 16.30
N ARG A 140 -6.58 17.55 16.31
CA ARG A 140 -6.76 16.09 16.17
C ARG A 140 -7.60 15.51 17.31
N HIS A 141 -7.33 15.92 18.55
CA HIS A 141 -8.09 15.48 19.72
C HIS A 141 -9.55 15.96 19.67
N LEU A 142 -9.79 17.22 19.29
CA LEU A 142 -11.13 17.76 19.12
C LEU A 142 -11.90 17.05 18.02
N THR A 143 -11.30 16.86 16.83
CA THR A 143 -11.92 16.11 15.74
C THR A 143 -12.26 14.69 16.17
N THR A 144 -11.33 13.99 16.84
CA THR A 144 -11.56 12.62 17.33
C THR A 144 -12.71 12.60 18.35
N SER A 145 -12.77 13.58 19.25
CA SER A 145 -13.81 13.67 20.29
C SER A 145 -15.18 13.95 19.67
N ILE A 146 -15.27 14.89 18.72
CA ILE A 146 -16.51 15.23 18.01
C ILE A 146 -17.02 14.02 17.24
N THR A 147 -16.16 13.34 16.47
CA THR A 147 -16.55 12.14 15.71
C THR A 147 -17.02 11.03 16.64
N THR A 148 -16.32 10.80 17.76
CA THR A 148 -16.70 9.77 18.74
C THR A 148 -18.05 10.11 19.38
N LEU A 149 -18.29 11.37 19.73
CA LEU A 149 -19.55 11.80 20.34
C LEU A 149 -20.72 11.73 19.34
N ASN A 150 -20.51 12.11 18.08
CA ASN A 150 -21.50 11.94 17.01
C ASN A 150 -21.83 10.46 16.79
N HIS A 151 -20.84 9.59 16.73
CA HIS A 151 -21.06 8.15 16.62
C HIS A 151 -21.79 7.58 17.85
N LEU A 152 -21.51 8.07 19.06
CA LEU A 152 -22.21 7.65 20.26
C LEU A 152 -23.69 8.08 20.22
N HIS A 153 -23.95 9.31 19.77
CA HIS A 153 -25.31 9.81 19.56
C HIS A 153 -26.06 8.96 18.52
N MET A 154 -25.42 8.67 17.38
CA MET A 154 -25.97 7.78 16.35
C MET A 154 -26.24 6.38 16.90
N LEU A 155 -25.34 5.83 17.71
CA LEU A 155 -25.52 4.51 18.32
C LEU A 155 -26.71 4.51 19.26
N ALA A 156 -26.76 5.44 20.22
CA ALA A 156 -27.85 5.53 21.19
C ALA A 156 -29.22 5.73 20.53
N GLY A 157 -29.36 6.73 19.66
CA GLY A 157 -30.62 6.97 18.92
C GLY A 157 -30.95 5.86 17.93
N GLY A 158 -29.93 5.22 17.37
CA GLY A 158 -30.06 4.08 16.47
C GLY A 158 -30.60 2.83 17.17
N VAL A 159 -30.14 2.53 18.40
CA VAL A 159 -30.69 1.43 19.19
C VAL A 159 -32.17 1.67 19.51
N ASP A 160 -32.52 2.86 19.98
CA ASP A 160 -33.92 3.19 20.32
C ASP A 160 -34.85 3.11 19.09
N SER A 161 -34.39 3.60 17.93
CA SER A 161 -35.12 3.51 16.68
C SER A 161 -35.23 2.06 16.16
N LEU A 162 -34.17 1.27 16.32
CA LEU A 162 -34.13 -0.14 15.93
C LEU A 162 -35.15 -0.96 16.74
N GLU A 163 -35.21 -0.76 18.06
CA GLU A 163 -36.20 -1.42 18.93
C GLU A 163 -37.63 -1.02 18.54
N ALA A 164 -37.88 0.27 18.25
CA ALA A 164 -39.19 0.75 17.84
C ALA A 164 -39.64 0.17 16.47
N MET A 165 -38.76 0.12 15.48
CA MET A 165 -39.07 -0.41 14.15
C MET A 165 -39.21 -1.94 14.15
N THR A 166 -38.46 -2.64 15.02
CA THR A 166 -38.59 -4.08 15.24
C THR A 166 -40.02 -4.43 15.66
N ARG A 167 -40.57 -3.70 16.64
CA ARG A 167 -41.95 -3.87 17.12
C ARG A 167 -43.00 -3.62 16.04
N ARG A 168 -42.74 -2.72 15.09
CA ARG A 168 -43.64 -2.40 13.97
C ARG A 168 -43.46 -3.30 12.75
N ARG A 169 -42.48 -4.21 12.77
CA ARG A 169 -42.15 -5.13 11.67
C ARG A 169 -41.74 -4.45 10.36
N GLN A 170 -41.11 -3.28 10.45
CA GLN A 170 -40.64 -2.52 9.27
C GLN A 170 -39.27 -3.02 8.81
N TYR A 171 -39.18 -4.26 8.33
CA TYR A 171 -37.91 -4.91 8.01
C TYR A 171 -37.02 -4.16 7.00
N GLY A 172 -37.63 -3.48 6.01
CA GLY A 172 -36.86 -2.75 4.99
C GLY A 172 -36.03 -1.60 5.57
N GLU A 173 -36.61 -0.82 6.49
CA GLU A 173 -35.92 0.27 7.19
C GLU A 173 -34.96 -0.27 8.26
N VAL A 174 -35.37 -1.34 8.94
CA VAL A 174 -34.54 -2.04 9.94
C VAL A 174 -33.23 -2.53 9.31
N ALA A 175 -33.23 -3.06 8.08
CA ALA A 175 -32.02 -3.53 7.43
C ALA A 175 -30.96 -2.42 7.31
N ASN A 176 -31.35 -1.26 6.78
CA ASN A 176 -30.43 -0.13 6.61
C ASN A 176 -29.95 0.42 7.96
N LEU A 177 -30.86 0.57 8.93
CA LEU A 177 -30.49 1.08 10.25
C LEU A 177 -29.58 0.10 10.99
N LEU A 178 -29.90 -1.20 10.97
CA LEU A 178 -29.11 -2.24 11.63
C LEU A 178 -27.68 -2.28 11.06
N GLN A 179 -27.51 -2.18 9.74
CA GLN A 179 -26.19 -2.11 9.11
C GLN A 179 -25.40 -0.89 9.61
N GLY A 180 -26.04 0.29 9.65
CA GLY A 180 -25.41 1.51 10.16
C GLY A 180 -25.01 1.41 11.63
N VAL A 181 -25.90 0.88 12.47
CA VAL A 181 -25.65 0.64 13.90
C VAL A 181 -24.51 -0.36 14.11
N MET A 182 -24.45 -1.44 13.32
CA MET A 182 -23.36 -2.42 13.38
C MET A 182 -22.00 -1.81 12.99
N ASN A 183 -21.96 -1.02 11.92
CA ASN A 183 -20.74 -0.33 11.49
C ASN A 183 -20.24 0.64 12.57
N VAL A 184 -21.15 1.40 13.19
CA VAL A 184 -20.80 2.31 14.29
C VAL A 184 -20.34 1.53 15.52
N LEU A 185 -21.00 0.42 15.85
CA LEU A 185 -20.60 -0.45 16.96
C LEU A 185 -19.20 -1.03 16.77
N GLU A 186 -18.80 -1.33 15.53
CA GLU A 186 -17.45 -1.79 15.19
C GLU A 186 -16.37 -0.81 15.69
N HIS A 187 -16.55 0.49 15.43
CA HIS A 187 -15.66 1.53 15.93
C HIS A 187 -15.60 1.62 17.47
N PHE A 188 -16.65 1.18 18.16
CA PHE A 188 -16.75 1.21 19.63
C PHE A 188 -16.18 -0.02 20.35
N HIS A 189 -15.70 -1.05 19.64
CA HIS A 189 -15.16 -2.26 20.27
C HIS A 189 -14.02 -1.98 21.25
N LYS A 190 -13.18 -0.98 20.96
CA LYS A 190 -12.07 -0.54 21.83
C LYS A 190 -12.54 0.13 23.13
N TYR A 191 -13.79 0.60 23.17
CA TYR A 191 -14.39 1.29 24.30
C TYR A 191 -15.36 0.41 25.10
N MET A 192 -15.39 -0.90 24.86
CA MET A 192 -16.25 -1.87 25.56
C MET A 192 -15.96 -1.99 27.07
N GLY A 193 -14.89 -1.38 27.56
CA GLY A 193 -14.63 -1.20 29.00
C GLY A 193 -15.64 -0.26 29.67
N ILE A 194 -16.25 0.66 28.92
CA ILE A 194 -17.22 1.64 29.43
C ILE A 194 -18.59 0.97 29.59
N PRO A 195 -19.17 0.91 30.81
CA PRO A 195 -20.42 0.20 31.08
C PRO A 195 -21.60 0.62 30.18
N GLN A 196 -21.72 1.91 29.91
CA GLN A 196 -22.82 2.46 29.11
C GLN A 196 -22.75 2.00 27.64
N ILE A 197 -21.54 1.95 27.08
CA ILE A 197 -21.31 1.46 25.70
C ILE A 197 -21.57 -0.04 25.63
N ARG A 198 -21.15 -0.78 26.65
CA ARG A 198 -21.43 -2.21 26.77
C ARG A 198 -22.93 -2.48 26.82
N GLN A 199 -23.69 -1.72 27.61
CA GLN A 199 -25.14 -1.83 27.69
C GLN A 199 -25.81 -1.56 26.33
N LEU A 200 -25.35 -0.54 25.59
CA LEU A 200 -25.84 -0.29 24.22
C LEU A 200 -25.54 -1.47 23.29
N SER A 201 -24.33 -2.03 23.36
CA SER A 201 -23.96 -3.23 22.58
C SER A 201 -24.83 -4.43 22.91
N GLU A 202 -25.13 -4.66 24.18
CA GLU A 202 -26.02 -5.74 24.64
C GLU A 202 -27.45 -5.54 24.14
N ARG A 203 -27.98 -4.30 24.17
CA ARG A 203 -29.29 -3.97 23.58
C ARG A 203 -29.32 -4.24 22.07
N VAL A 204 -28.28 -3.88 21.32
CA VAL A 204 -28.19 -4.21 19.88
C VAL A 204 -28.22 -5.72 19.67
N LYS A 205 -27.46 -6.50 20.45
CA LYS A 205 -27.47 -7.97 20.36
C LYS A 205 -28.83 -8.58 20.71
N ALA A 206 -29.51 -8.03 21.71
CA ALA A 206 -30.87 -8.43 22.06
C ALA A 206 -31.84 -8.17 20.91
N ALA A 207 -31.79 -6.96 20.32
CA ALA A 207 -32.60 -6.61 19.15
C ALA A 207 -32.30 -7.50 17.93
N GLN A 208 -31.03 -7.85 17.67
CA GLN A 208 -30.65 -8.81 16.62
C GLN A 208 -31.27 -10.20 16.86
N THR A 209 -31.24 -10.67 18.09
CA THR A 209 -31.80 -11.98 18.47
C THR A 209 -33.32 -11.99 18.33
N GLU A 210 -33.98 -10.93 18.80
CA GLU A 210 -35.43 -10.73 18.68
C GLU A 210 -35.86 -10.65 17.21
N LEU A 211 -35.19 -9.83 16.39
CA LEU A 211 -35.42 -9.75 14.95
C LEU A 211 -35.26 -11.11 14.28
N GLY A 212 -34.22 -11.85 14.65
CA GLY A 212 -33.98 -13.19 14.14
C GLY A 212 -35.13 -14.16 14.43
N GLN A 213 -35.57 -14.22 15.68
CA GLN A 213 -36.70 -15.07 16.10
C GLN A 213 -38.00 -14.63 15.43
N GLN A 214 -38.24 -13.32 15.35
CA GLN A 214 -39.41 -12.74 14.72
C GLN A 214 -39.49 -13.06 13.23
N ILE A 215 -38.37 -12.91 12.50
CA ILE A 215 -38.30 -13.29 11.08
C ILE A 215 -38.59 -14.78 10.93
N LEU A 216 -37.96 -15.65 11.73
CA LEU A 216 -38.21 -17.09 11.66
C LEU A 216 -39.69 -17.44 11.90
N ALA A 217 -40.33 -16.82 12.88
CA ALA A 217 -41.75 -17.00 13.18
C ALA A 217 -42.64 -16.53 12.02
N ASP A 218 -42.31 -15.40 11.40
CA ASP A 218 -43.07 -14.85 10.26
C ASP A 218 -42.98 -15.76 9.04
N PHE A 219 -41.81 -16.36 8.80
CA PHE A 219 -41.63 -17.37 7.76
C PHE A 219 -42.40 -18.66 8.07
N GLU A 220 -42.46 -19.09 9.33
CA GLU A 220 -43.28 -20.25 9.73
C GLU A 220 -44.78 -20.00 9.57
N GLU A 221 -45.25 -18.80 9.90
CA GLU A 221 -46.65 -18.41 9.72
C GLU A 221 -47.03 -18.32 8.23
N ALA A 222 -46.14 -17.75 7.41
CA ALA A 222 -46.37 -17.65 5.96
C ALA A 222 -46.36 -19.01 5.26
N PHE A 223 -45.56 -19.97 5.76
CA PHE A 223 -45.35 -21.29 5.18
C PHE A 223 -45.61 -22.42 6.19
N PRO A 224 -46.87 -22.64 6.62
CA PRO A 224 -47.20 -23.61 7.66
C PRO A 224 -46.99 -25.06 7.18
N SER A 225 -46.38 -25.90 8.01
CA SER A 225 -46.00 -27.28 7.65
C SER A 225 -47.15 -28.27 7.42
N GLN A 226 -48.37 -27.90 7.79
CA GLN A 226 -49.56 -28.71 7.54
C GLN A 226 -50.70 -27.81 7.08
N GLY A 227 -51.44 -28.27 6.06
CA GLY A 227 -52.47 -27.54 5.30
C GLY A 227 -53.73 -27.12 6.07
N THR A 228 -53.58 -26.68 7.31
CA THR A 228 -54.65 -26.14 8.15
C THR A 228 -54.93 -24.66 7.87
N LYS A 229 -54.02 -23.96 7.18
CA LYS A 229 -54.21 -22.58 6.68
C LYS A 229 -53.70 -22.46 5.24
N ARG A 230 -54.33 -21.61 4.42
CA ARG A 230 -53.78 -21.23 3.11
C ARG A 230 -52.42 -20.55 3.34
N PRO A 231 -51.35 -20.95 2.64
CA PRO A 231 -50.07 -20.26 2.72
C PRO A 231 -50.28 -18.78 2.42
N GLY A 232 -49.66 -17.90 3.21
CA GLY A 232 -49.79 -16.44 3.07
C GLY A 232 -49.25 -15.90 1.74
N GLY A 233 -48.58 -16.75 0.96
CA GLY A 233 -47.98 -16.40 -0.32
C GLY A 233 -46.76 -15.49 -0.18
N PRO A 234 -46.14 -15.10 -1.29
CA PRO A 234 -45.04 -14.14 -1.29
C PRO A 234 -45.52 -12.79 -0.76
N SER A 235 -44.78 -12.22 0.19
CA SER A 235 -45.07 -10.91 0.78
C SER A 235 -43.86 -9.99 0.66
N ASN A 236 -44.12 -8.70 0.39
CA ASN A 236 -43.07 -7.67 0.42
C ASN A 236 -42.40 -7.61 1.81
N VAL A 237 -43.15 -7.88 2.88
CA VAL A 237 -42.63 -7.92 4.26
C VAL A 237 -41.58 -9.02 4.41
N LEU A 238 -41.83 -10.22 3.83
CA LEU A 238 -40.88 -11.34 3.89
C LEU A 238 -39.66 -11.11 2.99
N ARG A 239 -39.85 -10.45 1.85
CA ARG A 239 -38.72 -10.03 0.99
C ARG A 239 -37.81 -9.07 1.76
N ASP A 240 -38.39 -8.09 2.43
CA ASP A 240 -37.62 -7.13 3.22
C ASP A 240 -36.99 -7.79 4.46
N ALA A 241 -37.65 -8.81 5.04
CA ALA A 241 -37.07 -9.65 6.08
C ALA A 241 -35.83 -10.44 5.62
N CYS A 242 -35.77 -10.87 4.36
CA CYS A 242 -34.57 -11.49 3.79
C CYS A 242 -33.36 -10.52 3.78
N LEU A 243 -33.60 -9.21 3.60
CA LEU A 243 -32.54 -8.20 3.66
C LEU A 243 -31.95 -8.11 5.07
N VAL A 244 -32.82 -8.12 6.10
CA VAL A 244 -32.37 -8.17 7.50
C VAL A 244 -31.64 -9.47 7.81
N ALA A 245 -32.13 -10.61 7.32
CA ALA A 245 -31.51 -11.92 7.53
C ALA A 245 -30.11 -12.04 6.90
N ASN A 246 -29.79 -11.25 5.86
CA ASN A 246 -28.44 -11.18 5.30
C ASN A 246 -27.45 -10.44 6.20
N ILE A 247 -27.92 -9.54 7.05
CA ILE A 247 -27.11 -8.70 7.95
C ILE A 247 -26.93 -9.39 9.32
N LEU A 248 -27.93 -10.17 9.73
CA LEU A 248 -27.90 -10.99 10.94
C LEU A 248 -26.94 -12.19 10.82
N ASP A 249 -26.91 -13.02 11.86
CA ASP A 249 -26.12 -14.26 11.86
C ASP A 249 -26.52 -15.16 10.66
N PRO A 250 -25.54 -15.65 9.87
CA PRO A 250 -25.78 -16.57 8.76
C PRO A 250 -26.64 -17.79 9.09
N ARG A 251 -26.67 -18.21 10.37
CA ARG A 251 -27.54 -19.29 10.86
C ARG A 251 -29.01 -19.04 10.56
N ILE A 252 -29.48 -17.80 10.70
CA ILE A 252 -30.89 -17.46 10.49
C ILE A 252 -31.27 -17.63 9.02
N LYS A 253 -30.41 -17.14 8.12
CA LYS A 253 -30.54 -17.38 6.69
C LYS A 253 -30.57 -18.89 6.37
N GLN A 254 -29.67 -19.66 6.95
CA GLN A 254 -29.62 -21.12 6.74
C GLN A 254 -30.91 -21.81 7.22
N ASP A 255 -31.45 -21.42 8.37
CA ASP A 255 -32.68 -21.96 8.93
C ASP A 255 -33.90 -21.65 8.05
N ILE A 256 -34.01 -20.41 7.55
CA ILE A 256 -35.06 -20.01 6.59
C ILE A 256 -34.98 -20.88 5.34
N ILE A 257 -33.80 -20.98 4.73
CA ILE A 257 -33.55 -21.77 3.53
C ILE A 257 -33.95 -23.23 3.76
N LYS A 258 -33.46 -23.84 4.85
CA LYS A 258 -33.71 -25.25 5.19
C LYS A 258 -35.19 -25.53 5.41
N LYS A 259 -35.88 -24.69 6.20
CA LYS A 259 -37.31 -24.84 6.45
C LYS A 259 -38.13 -24.68 5.16
N PHE A 260 -37.81 -23.68 4.35
CA PHE A 260 -38.51 -23.41 3.10
C PHE A 260 -38.36 -24.57 2.10
N ILE A 261 -37.15 -25.13 1.94
CA ILE A 261 -36.92 -26.27 1.05
C ILE A 261 -37.65 -27.51 1.56
N LYS A 262 -37.54 -27.81 2.86
CA LYS A 262 -38.27 -28.93 3.47
C LYS A 262 -39.78 -28.82 3.25
N GLN A 263 -40.31 -27.61 3.35
CA GLN A 263 -41.72 -27.33 3.09
C GLN A 263 -42.09 -27.60 1.62
N HIS A 264 -41.30 -27.10 0.67
CA HIS A 264 -41.55 -27.29 -0.76
C HIS A 264 -41.45 -28.75 -1.20
N LEU A 265 -40.57 -29.53 -0.56
CA LEU A 265 -40.41 -30.96 -0.85
C LEU A 265 -41.35 -31.86 -0.03
N SER A 266 -42.20 -31.30 0.85
CA SER A 266 -43.12 -32.10 1.68
C SER A 266 -44.14 -32.87 0.84
N GLU A 267 -44.68 -32.25 -0.22
CA GLU A 267 -45.61 -32.91 -1.15
C GLU A 267 -44.92 -34.07 -1.88
N TYR A 268 -43.66 -33.89 -2.31
CA TYR A 268 -42.87 -34.94 -2.93
C TYR A 268 -42.72 -36.16 -2.02
N LEU A 269 -42.41 -35.93 -0.75
CA LEU A 269 -42.25 -36.97 0.25
C LEU A 269 -43.54 -37.76 0.49
N VAL A 270 -44.72 -37.20 0.20
CA VAL A 270 -46.00 -37.91 0.31
C VAL A 270 -46.33 -38.65 -0.99
N LEU A 271 -46.14 -37.99 -2.14
CA LEU A 271 -46.49 -38.56 -3.44
C LEU A 271 -45.64 -39.78 -3.82
N PHE A 272 -44.38 -39.82 -3.39
CA PHE A 272 -43.43 -40.85 -3.79
C PHE A 272 -42.93 -41.73 -2.63
N GLN A 273 -43.76 -41.90 -1.61
CA GLN A 273 -43.53 -42.87 -0.52
C GLN A 273 -43.40 -44.30 -1.06
N GLU A 274 -42.70 -45.16 -0.32
CA GLU A 274 -42.46 -46.56 -0.69
C GLU A 274 -43.71 -47.37 -1.04
N ASN A 275 -44.85 -47.07 -0.41
CA ASN A 275 -46.12 -47.75 -0.61
C ASN A 275 -46.88 -47.29 -1.86
N GLN A 276 -46.41 -46.26 -2.56
CA GLN A 276 -47.06 -45.71 -3.74
C GLN A 276 -46.52 -46.37 -5.02
N ASP A 277 -47.40 -46.85 -5.89
CA ASP A 277 -47.01 -47.44 -7.19
C ASP A 277 -46.28 -46.47 -8.12
N VAL A 278 -46.42 -45.16 -7.89
CA VAL A 278 -45.71 -44.12 -8.66
C VAL A 278 -44.26 -43.93 -8.21
N ALA A 279 -43.87 -44.51 -7.08
CA ALA A 279 -42.55 -44.41 -6.50
C ALA A 279 -41.53 -45.40 -7.11
N TRP A 280 -42.01 -46.44 -7.80
CA TRP A 280 -41.17 -47.48 -8.38
C TRP A 280 -40.37 -47.02 -9.61
N LEU A 281 -39.32 -47.76 -9.95
CA LEU A 281 -38.32 -47.41 -10.97
C LEU A 281 -38.90 -47.26 -12.38
N ASP A 282 -39.99 -47.97 -12.69
CA ASP A 282 -40.68 -47.92 -13.99
C ASP A 282 -41.23 -46.51 -14.29
N LYS A 283 -41.53 -45.74 -13.24
CA LYS A 283 -42.09 -44.38 -13.32
C LYS A 283 -41.11 -43.32 -12.82
N ILE A 284 -39.81 -43.58 -12.82
CA ILE A 284 -38.78 -42.62 -12.36
C ILE A 284 -38.87 -41.25 -13.06
N ASP A 285 -39.29 -41.23 -14.34
CA ASP A 285 -39.54 -40.00 -15.11
C ASP A 285 -40.57 -39.07 -14.43
N ARG A 286 -41.53 -39.62 -13.67
CA ARG A 286 -42.51 -38.82 -12.92
C ARG A 286 -41.87 -37.99 -11.82
N ARG A 287 -40.83 -38.50 -11.14
CA ARG A 287 -40.07 -37.76 -10.12
C ARG A 287 -39.38 -36.54 -10.75
N TYR A 288 -38.73 -36.74 -11.90
CA TYR A 288 -38.03 -35.67 -12.62
C TYR A 288 -38.99 -34.67 -13.28
N ALA A 289 -40.14 -35.12 -13.77
CA ALA A 289 -41.18 -34.23 -14.29
C ALA A 289 -41.85 -33.43 -13.17
N TRP A 290 -41.96 -33.99 -11.96
CA TRP A 290 -42.50 -33.28 -10.79
C TRP A 290 -41.56 -32.14 -10.38
N ILE A 291 -40.27 -32.40 -10.17
CA ILE A 291 -39.33 -31.34 -9.74
C ILE A 291 -39.20 -30.24 -10.79
N LYS A 292 -39.16 -30.59 -12.10
CA LYS A 292 -39.12 -29.58 -13.17
C LYS A 292 -40.31 -28.62 -13.10
N ARG A 293 -41.53 -29.13 -12.86
CA ARG A 293 -42.74 -28.31 -12.70
C ARG A 293 -42.67 -27.46 -11.43
N GLN A 294 -42.19 -28.03 -10.33
CA GLN A 294 -42.06 -27.32 -9.06
C GLN A 294 -41.03 -26.19 -9.11
N LEU A 295 -39.91 -26.37 -9.82
CA LEU A 295 -38.92 -25.30 -10.00
C LEU A 295 -39.48 -24.13 -10.82
N VAL A 296 -40.32 -24.40 -11.84
CA VAL A 296 -41.01 -23.36 -12.60
C VAL A 296 -42.03 -22.63 -11.71
N ASP A 297 -42.86 -23.38 -10.98
CA ASP A 297 -43.84 -22.81 -10.05
C ASP A 297 -43.18 -21.94 -8.97
N TYR A 298 -42.02 -22.38 -8.47
CA TYR A 298 -41.20 -21.60 -7.55
C TYR A 298 -40.68 -20.29 -8.18
N GLU A 299 -40.12 -20.36 -9.38
CA GLU A 299 -39.58 -19.18 -10.08
C GLU A 299 -40.67 -18.13 -10.34
N GLU A 300 -41.88 -18.57 -10.71
CA GLU A 300 -43.03 -17.69 -10.94
C GLU A 300 -43.57 -17.06 -9.65
N LYS A 301 -43.72 -17.85 -8.58
CA LYS A 301 -44.36 -17.37 -7.33
C LYS A 301 -43.40 -16.67 -6.38
N TYR A 302 -42.18 -17.19 -6.22
CA TYR A 302 -41.25 -16.78 -5.16
C TYR A 302 -39.94 -16.21 -5.69
N GLY A 303 -39.70 -16.23 -7.00
CA GLY A 303 -38.44 -15.77 -7.60
C GLY A 303 -38.04 -14.32 -7.29
N ARG A 304 -39.01 -13.45 -6.92
CA ARG A 304 -38.77 -12.06 -6.51
C ARG A 304 -38.70 -11.84 -5.00
N MET A 305 -39.02 -12.86 -4.20
CA MET A 305 -39.08 -12.76 -2.74
C MET A 305 -37.71 -13.02 -2.11
N PHE A 306 -36.95 -13.99 -2.62
CA PHE A 306 -35.63 -14.30 -2.11
C PHE A 306 -34.53 -13.58 -2.89
N PRO A 307 -33.46 -13.11 -2.22
CA PRO A 307 -32.28 -12.58 -2.90
C PRO A 307 -31.65 -13.63 -3.83
N ARG A 308 -31.15 -13.18 -4.99
CA ARG A 308 -30.55 -14.09 -5.98
C ARG A 308 -29.32 -14.81 -5.46
N GLU A 309 -28.57 -14.19 -4.53
CA GLU A 309 -27.39 -14.82 -3.92
C GLU A 309 -27.72 -15.98 -2.98
N TRP A 310 -29.00 -16.25 -2.69
CA TRP A 310 -29.40 -17.40 -1.90
C TRP A 310 -29.43 -18.69 -2.72
N TYR A 311 -29.45 -18.57 -4.05
CA TYR A 311 -29.48 -19.70 -5.00
C TYR A 311 -30.59 -20.72 -4.70
N MET A 312 -31.76 -20.23 -4.28
CA MET A 312 -32.85 -21.07 -3.78
C MET A 312 -33.30 -22.16 -4.77
N THR A 313 -33.43 -21.84 -6.06
CA THR A 313 -33.81 -22.82 -7.09
C THR A 313 -32.80 -23.98 -7.17
N GLU A 314 -31.50 -23.66 -7.11
CA GLU A 314 -30.43 -24.66 -7.13
C GLU A 314 -30.48 -25.52 -5.85
N ARG A 315 -30.63 -24.89 -4.68
CA ARG A 315 -30.73 -25.60 -3.39
C ARG A 315 -31.93 -26.54 -3.31
N ILE A 316 -33.09 -26.14 -3.84
CA ILE A 316 -34.27 -27.02 -3.93
C ILE A 316 -33.94 -28.25 -4.80
N ALA A 317 -33.28 -28.06 -5.94
CA ALA A 317 -32.89 -29.16 -6.83
C ALA A 317 -31.88 -30.11 -6.16
N VAL A 318 -30.88 -29.56 -5.46
CA VAL A 318 -29.87 -30.35 -4.72
C VAL A 318 -30.52 -31.18 -3.63
N GLU A 319 -31.35 -30.59 -2.78
CA GLU A 319 -32.06 -31.31 -1.72
C GLU A 319 -33.01 -32.37 -2.30
N PHE A 320 -33.72 -32.05 -3.40
CA PHE A 320 -34.52 -33.04 -4.11
C PHE A 320 -33.67 -34.25 -4.56
N CYS A 321 -32.48 -34.03 -5.09
CA CYS A 321 -31.58 -35.11 -5.50
C CYS A 321 -31.15 -35.97 -4.31
N HIS A 322 -30.77 -35.36 -3.17
CA HIS A 322 -30.40 -36.09 -1.96
C HIS A 322 -31.55 -36.93 -1.37
N VAL A 323 -32.75 -36.34 -1.29
CA VAL A 323 -33.95 -37.05 -0.86
C VAL A 323 -34.26 -38.20 -1.82
N THR A 324 -34.24 -37.95 -3.13
CA THR A 324 -34.52 -38.96 -4.15
C THR A 324 -33.54 -40.12 -4.10
N ARG A 325 -32.23 -39.85 -3.93
CA ARG A 325 -31.21 -40.89 -3.76
C ARG A 325 -31.54 -41.80 -2.57
N THR A 326 -31.91 -41.19 -1.45
CA THR A 326 -32.20 -41.90 -0.20
C THR A 326 -33.45 -42.78 -0.33
N GLU A 327 -34.52 -42.22 -0.89
CA GLU A 327 -35.79 -42.92 -1.11
C GLU A 327 -35.66 -44.04 -2.15
N LEU A 328 -34.97 -43.79 -3.28
CA LEU A 328 -34.72 -44.83 -4.29
C LEU A 328 -33.87 -45.96 -3.72
N ALA A 329 -32.80 -45.64 -2.97
CA ALA A 329 -31.97 -46.65 -2.33
C ALA A 329 -32.77 -47.51 -1.32
N LYS A 330 -33.78 -46.94 -0.67
CA LYS A 330 -34.66 -47.67 0.26
C LYS A 330 -35.63 -48.58 -0.50
N ILE A 331 -36.33 -48.03 -1.49
CA ILE A 331 -37.28 -48.77 -2.35
C ILE A 331 -36.60 -49.95 -3.06
N MET A 332 -35.42 -49.74 -3.63
CA MET A 332 -34.65 -50.76 -4.32
C MET A 332 -34.11 -51.85 -3.38
N ARG A 333 -33.81 -51.51 -2.11
CA ARG A 333 -33.44 -52.52 -1.11
C ARG A 333 -34.62 -53.41 -0.74
N THR A 334 -35.80 -52.83 -0.58
CA THR A 334 -37.02 -53.59 -0.21
C THR A 334 -37.50 -54.52 -1.32
N ARG A 335 -37.46 -54.07 -2.58
CA ARG A 335 -37.94 -54.81 -3.76
C ARG A 335 -36.81 -55.34 -4.64
N ALA A 336 -35.67 -55.70 -4.05
CA ALA A 336 -34.46 -56.08 -4.79
C ALA A 336 -34.67 -57.23 -5.80
N LYS A 337 -35.57 -58.17 -5.47
CA LYS A 337 -35.90 -59.33 -6.32
C LYS A 337 -36.71 -58.98 -7.57
N GLU A 338 -37.33 -57.81 -7.60
CA GLU A 338 -38.17 -57.32 -8.71
C GLU A 338 -37.38 -56.44 -9.69
N ILE A 339 -36.07 -56.30 -9.48
CA ILE A 339 -35.20 -55.49 -10.31
C ILE A 339 -34.69 -56.32 -11.49
N GLU A 340 -35.18 -56.00 -12.68
CA GLU A 340 -34.69 -56.58 -13.93
C GLU A 340 -33.66 -55.66 -14.59
N VAL A 341 -32.76 -56.22 -15.41
CA VAL A 341 -31.68 -55.50 -16.10
C VAL A 341 -32.21 -54.36 -16.94
N LYS A 342 -33.25 -54.60 -17.74
CA LYS A 342 -33.86 -53.57 -18.61
C LYS A 342 -34.44 -52.41 -17.80
N LEU A 343 -35.08 -52.72 -16.67
CA LEU A 343 -35.64 -51.73 -15.76
C LEU A 343 -34.55 -50.91 -15.08
N LEU A 344 -33.47 -51.56 -14.64
CA LEU A 344 -32.32 -50.91 -14.01
C LEU A 344 -31.59 -49.99 -14.99
N LEU A 345 -31.29 -50.46 -16.20
CA LEU A 345 -30.66 -49.64 -17.25
C LEU A 345 -31.53 -48.46 -17.67
N PHE A 346 -32.84 -48.67 -17.79
CA PHE A 346 -33.80 -47.59 -18.02
C PHE A 346 -33.70 -46.52 -16.92
N ALA A 347 -33.75 -46.92 -15.65
CA ALA A 347 -33.69 -45.99 -14.53
C ALA A 347 -32.35 -45.24 -14.46
N ILE A 348 -31.22 -45.92 -14.68
CA ILE A 348 -29.88 -45.30 -14.75
C ILE A 348 -29.84 -44.27 -15.87
N GLN A 349 -30.27 -44.62 -17.09
CA GLN A 349 -30.24 -43.70 -18.23
C GLN A 349 -31.09 -42.45 -17.98
N ARG A 350 -32.30 -42.61 -17.44
CA ARG A 350 -33.17 -41.47 -17.10
C ARG A 350 -32.56 -40.58 -16.02
N THR A 351 -31.94 -41.17 -15.01
CA THR A 351 -31.27 -40.45 -13.92
C THR A 351 -30.07 -39.66 -14.42
N THR A 352 -29.20 -40.29 -15.21
CA THR A 352 -28.01 -39.62 -15.79
C THR A 352 -28.41 -38.46 -16.70
N ASN A 353 -29.46 -38.64 -17.52
CA ASN A 353 -30.00 -37.56 -18.34
C ASN A 353 -30.54 -36.39 -17.51
N PHE A 354 -31.18 -36.69 -16.36
CA PHE A 354 -31.64 -35.66 -15.43
C PHE A 354 -30.50 -34.93 -14.74
N GLU A 355 -29.47 -35.65 -14.26
CA GLU A 355 -28.26 -35.04 -13.70
C GLU A 355 -27.56 -34.14 -14.73
N GLY A 356 -27.48 -34.57 -16.00
CA GLY A 356 -26.98 -33.75 -17.10
C GLY A 356 -27.83 -32.51 -17.39
N PHE A 357 -29.15 -32.59 -17.21
CA PHE A 357 -30.04 -31.41 -17.29
C PHE A 357 -29.76 -30.41 -16.16
N LEU A 358 -29.57 -30.88 -14.92
CA LEU A 358 -29.25 -29.99 -13.79
C LEU A 358 -27.88 -29.32 -13.98
N ALA A 359 -26.89 -30.06 -14.46
CA ALA A 359 -25.55 -29.54 -14.77
C ALA A 359 -25.56 -28.37 -15.77
N LYS A 360 -26.46 -28.43 -16.76
CA LYS A 360 -26.62 -27.37 -17.76
C LYS A 360 -27.37 -26.16 -17.20
N ARG A 361 -28.27 -26.38 -16.23
CA ARG A 361 -29.13 -25.32 -15.66
C ARG A 361 -28.45 -24.58 -14.50
N PHE A 362 -27.60 -25.26 -13.75
CA PHE A 362 -27.06 -24.78 -12.48
C PHE A 362 -25.53 -24.80 -12.44
N SER A 363 -24.98 -23.90 -11.63
CA SER A 363 -23.53 -23.72 -11.52
C SER A 363 -22.86 -24.78 -10.64
N GLY A 364 -23.60 -25.41 -9.73
CA GLY A 364 -23.07 -26.33 -8.73
C GLY A 364 -22.40 -25.63 -7.54
N CYS A 365 -22.56 -24.30 -7.41
CA CYS A 365 -22.00 -23.53 -6.30
C CYS A 365 -22.61 -23.91 -4.94
N THR A 366 -23.79 -24.52 -4.92
CA THR A 366 -24.48 -24.94 -3.69
C THR A 366 -24.08 -26.35 -3.22
N LEU A 367 -23.35 -27.11 -4.04
CA LEU A 367 -22.88 -28.46 -3.76
C LEU A 367 -21.50 -28.52 -3.11
N THR A 368 -20.73 -27.45 -3.29
CA THR A 368 -19.42 -27.27 -2.67
C THR A 368 -19.55 -26.12 -1.69
N ASP A 369 -18.99 -26.24 -0.49
CA ASP A 369 -19.08 -25.22 0.56
C ASP A 369 -18.19 -23.99 0.21
N GLY A 370 -18.53 -23.29 -0.88
CA GLY A 370 -17.90 -22.04 -1.33
C GLY A 370 -16.64 -22.14 -2.18
N THR A 371 -16.22 -23.32 -2.67
CA THR A 371 -14.92 -23.45 -3.40
C THR A 371 -14.97 -23.24 -4.91
N LEU A 372 -16.14 -23.05 -5.52
CA LEU A 372 -16.24 -22.67 -6.94
C LEU A 372 -16.53 -21.17 -7.05
N LYS A 373 -15.46 -20.36 -6.99
CA LYS A 373 -15.51 -19.00 -7.55
C LYS A 373 -15.75 -19.14 -9.06
N LYS A 374 -16.79 -18.45 -9.53
CA LYS A 374 -17.11 -18.17 -10.94
C LYS A 374 -15.81 -18.00 -11.74
N LEU A 375 -15.60 -18.80 -12.80
CA LEU A 375 -14.79 -18.35 -13.92
C LEU A 375 -15.57 -17.19 -14.54
N GLU A 376 -15.19 -15.96 -14.19
CA GLU A 376 -15.59 -14.82 -15.00
C GLU A 376 -14.88 -14.98 -16.35
N SER A 377 -15.66 -14.98 -17.43
CA SER A 377 -15.13 -14.69 -18.77
C SER A 377 -14.30 -13.42 -18.68
N PRO A 378 -13.07 -13.38 -19.24
CA PRO A 378 -12.31 -12.14 -19.24
C PRO A 378 -13.14 -11.04 -19.91
N PRO A 379 -13.12 -9.80 -19.39
CA PRO A 379 -13.82 -8.70 -20.03
C PRO A 379 -13.32 -8.58 -21.47
N PRO A 380 -14.20 -8.23 -22.44
CA PRO A 380 -13.75 -7.96 -23.79
C PRO A 380 -12.65 -6.89 -23.74
N SER A 381 -11.50 -7.21 -24.34
CA SER A 381 -10.35 -6.32 -24.48
C SER A 381 -10.82 -4.96 -24.99
N THR A 382 -10.71 -3.93 -24.16
CA THR A 382 -11.10 -2.55 -24.50
C THR A 382 -9.96 -1.83 -25.23
N ASN A 383 -9.25 -2.54 -26.13
CA ASN A 383 -8.19 -1.97 -26.96
C ASN A 383 -8.72 -1.72 -28.38
N PRO A 384 -8.97 -0.46 -28.78
CA PRO A 384 -9.56 -0.12 -30.08
C PRO A 384 -8.59 -0.23 -31.28
N PHE A 385 -7.50 -1.00 -31.16
CA PHE A 385 -6.39 -1.01 -32.15
C PHE A 385 -5.90 -2.41 -32.53
N LEU A 386 -6.68 -3.46 -32.25
CA LEU A 386 -6.41 -4.79 -32.77
C LEU A 386 -7.53 -5.13 -33.75
N GLU A 387 -7.26 -4.96 -35.04
CA GLU A 387 -8.09 -5.47 -36.13
C GLU A 387 -7.98 -7.01 -36.15
N ASP A 388 -9.13 -7.66 -36.29
CA ASP A 388 -9.29 -9.11 -36.40
C ASP A 388 -8.62 -9.64 -37.67
N GLU A 389 -7.56 -10.44 -37.51
CA GLU A 389 -7.03 -11.32 -38.56
C GLU A 389 -7.24 -12.78 -38.15
N PRO A 390 -7.80 -13.63 -39.02
CA PRO A 390 -8.05 -15.03 -38.71
C PRO A 390 -6.76 -15.84 -38.94
N ALA A 391 -6.34 -16.62 -37.95
CA ALA A 391 -5.19 -17.51 -38.07
C ALA A 391 -5.57 -18.94 -37.64
N PRO A 392 -4.97 -19.97 -38.26
CA PRO A 392 -5.69 -21.09 -38.85
C PRO A 392 -5.68 -22.36 -38.02
N GLU A 393 -6.52 -23.31 -38.43
CA GLU A 393 -6.45 -24.74 -38.08
C GLU A 393 -5.05 -25.29 -38.35
N MET A 394 -4.44 -25.94 -37.36
CA MET A 394 -3.29 -26.81 -37.58
C MET A 394 -3.36 -28.00 -36.63
N GLU A 395 -3.63 -29.16 -37.22
CA GLU A 395 -3.45 -30.47 -36.65
C GLU A 395 -1.96 -30.81 -36.44
N GLU A 396 -1.74 -31.65 -35.43
CA GLU A 396 -0.68 -32.65 -35.26
C GLU A 396 0.71 -32.33 -34.66
N LEU A 397 0.96 -33.10 -33.60
CA LEU A 397 2.20 -33.81 -33.22
C LEU A 397 3.37 -33.02 -32.61
N ALA A 398 3.57 -33.20 -31.30
CA ALA A 398 4.90 -33.28 -30.70
C ALA A 398 4.91 -34.22 -29.47
N MET A 399 5.83 -35.17 -29.52
CA MET A 399 6.10 -36.23 -28.57
C MET A 399 6.52 -35.74 -27.17
N GLU A 400 6.25 -36.61 -26.19
CA GLU A 400 6.78 -36.60 -24.83
C GLU A 400 8.29 -36.34 -24.76
N LYS A 401 8.71 -35.53 -23.78
CA LYS A 401 9.85 -35.85 -22.91
C LYS A 401 9.70 -35.16 -21.54
N GLY A 402 9.51 -35.99 -20.51
CA GLY A 402 10.04 -35.88 -19.15
C GLY A 402 9.75 -34.62 -18.33
N ASP A 403 8.84 -34.72 -17.36
CA ASP A 403 9.28 -34.76 -15.95
C ASP A 403 8.19 -35.38 -15.05
N LEU A 404 8.60 -36.36 -14.24
CA LEU A 404 7.79 -37.10 -13.28
C LEU A 404 8.08 -36.51 -11.89
N ASP A 405 7.09 -35.83 -11.30
CA ASP A 405 6.60 -36.05 -9.91
C ASP A 405 5.85 -34.82 -9.40
N GLN A 406 4.53 -34.88 -9.51
CA GLN A 406 3.61 -34.27 -8.55
C GLN A 406 2.22 -34.87 -8.79
N PRO A 407 1.50 -35.36 -7.74
CA PRO A 407 0.15 -35.86 -7.92
C PRO A 407 -0.74 -34.69 -8.34
N LYS A 408 -1.11 -34.65 -9.62
CA LYS A 408 -2.15 -33.75 -10.12
C LYS A 408 -3.41 -34.02 -9.30
N LYS A 409 -3.81 -33.05 -8.48
CA LYS A 409 -5.12 -33.03 -7.81
C LYS A 409 -6.19 -33.37 -8.85
N PRO A 410 -7.19 -34.22 -8.52
CA PRO A 410 -8.21 -34.61 -9.48
C PRO A 410 -8.88 -33.36 -10.04
N LYS A 411 -8.92 -33.26 -11.38
CA LYS A 411 -9.73 -32.26 -12.10
C LYS A 411 -11.15 -32.32 -11.53
N ALA A 412 -11.74 -31.16 -11.25
CA ALA A 412 -13.13 -31.07 -10.83
C ALA A 412 -14.02 -31.86 -11.81
N PRO A 413 -15.07 -32.56 -11.35
CA PRO A 413 -15.88 -33.41 -12.22
C PRO A 413 -16.51 -32.57 -13.34
N ASP A 414 -16.50 -33.09 -14.58
CA ASP A 414 -17.11 -32.50 -15.79
C ASP A 414 -18.63 -32.28 -15.67
N ASN A 415 -19.24 -32.62 -14.52
CA ASN A 415 -20.61 -32.30 -14.15
C ASN A 415 -20.73 -32.30 -12.61
N PRO A 416 -21.05 -31.15 -11.96
CA PRO A 416 -21.15 -31.07 -10.51
C PRO A 416 -22.30 -31.90 -9.92
N PHE A 417 -23.34 -32.21 -10.71
CA PHE A 417 -24.48 -33.02 -10.31
C PHE A 417 -24.31 -34.53 -10.58
N HIS A 418 -23.21 -34.93 -11.22
CA HIS A 418 -22.98 -36.32 -11.56
C HIS A 418 -22.84 -37.19 -10.30
N GLY A 419 -23.60 -38.27 -10.24
CA GLY A 419 -23.51 -39.21 -9.12
C GLY A 419 -24.26 -38.76 -7.87
N ILE A 420 -25.02 -37.66 -7.90
CA ILE A 420 -25.79 -37.27 -6.71
C ILE A 420 -26.95 -38.25 -6.49
N VAL A 421 -27.67 -38.62 -7.55
CA VAL A 421 -28.76 -39.59 -7.51
C VAL A 421 -28.27 -40.94 -8.03
N SER A 422 -27.57 -40.97 -9.16
CA SER A 422 -27.20 -42.19 -9.89
C SER A 422 -26.36 -43.18 -9.07
N LYS A 423 -25.62 -42.71 -8.05
CA LYS A 423 -24.91 -43.59 -7.10
C LYS A 423 -25.82 -44.54 -6.33
N CYS A 424 -27.14 -44.29 -6.24
CA CYS A 424 -28.04 -45.23 -5.58
C CYS A 424 -28.19 -46.57 -6.30
N PHE A 425 -27.84 -46.65 -7.59
CA PHE A 425 -27.94 -47.86 -8.39
C PHE A 425 -26.72 -48.79 -8.27
N GLU A 426 -25.58 -48.27 -7.78
CA GLU A 426 -24.31 -49.03 -7.68
C GLU A 426 -24.45 -50.37 -6.94
N PRO A 427 -25.16 -50.45 -5.79
CA PRO A 427 -25.32 -51.72 -5.06
C PRO A 427 -26.11 -52.78 -5.82
N HIS A 428 -26.80 -52.40 -6.90
CA HIS A 428 -27.68 -53.27 -7.70
C HIS A 428 -27.12 -53.60 -9.08
N LEU A 429 -25.91 -53.12 -9.41
CA LEU A 429 -25.24 -53.40 -10.69
C LEU A 429 -24.90 -54.88 -10.89
N TYR A 430 -24.88 -55.69 -9.83
CA TYR A 430 -24.71 -57.15 -9.94
C TYR A 430 -25.77 -57.78 -10.86
N VAL A 431 -26.99 -57.22 -10.89
CA VAL A 431 -28.07 -57.69 -11.78
C VAL A 431 -27.68 -57.58 -13.26
N TYR A 432 -26.91 -56.54 -13.62
CA TYR A 432 -26.38 -56.37 -14.97
C TYR A 432 -25.27 -57.39 -15.27
N ILE A 433 -24.35 -57.59 -14.33
CA ILE A 433 -23.24 -58.55 -14.45
C ILE A 433 -23.78 -59.98 -14.65
N GLU A 434 -24.70 -60.42 -13.78
CA GLU A 434 -25.35 -61.74 -13.86
C GLU A 434 -26.13 -61.97 -15.17
N SER A 435 -26.50 -60.91 -15.88
CA SER A 435 -27.19 -60.98 -17.17
C SER A 435 -26.28 -60.97 -18.38
N GLN A 436 -25.02 -60.53 -18.22
CA GLN A 436 -24.00 -60.66 -19.26
C GLN A 436 -23.31 -62.02 -19.21
N ASP A 437 -23.28 -62.64 -18.02
CA ASP A 437 -22.73 -63.99 -17.80
C ASP A 437 -23.68 -65.12 -18.22
N LYS A 438 -24.93 -64.80 -18.56
CA LYS A 438 -25.95 -65.71 -19.13
C LYS A 438 -26.14 -65.44 -20.62
#